data_AF-A0A1H1B7C0-F1
#
_entry.id   AF-A0A1H1B7C0-F1
#
_cell.length_a   1.000
_cell.length_b   1.000
_cell.length_c   1.000
_cell.angle_alpha   90.00
_cell.angle_beta   90.00
_cell.angle_gamma   90.00
#
_symmetry.space_group_name_H-M   'P 1'
#
loop_
_entity.id
_entity.type
_entity.pdbx_description
1 polymer ?
#
loop_
_entity_poly.entity_id
_entity_poly.type
_entity_poly.pdbx_seq_one_letter_code
_entity_poly.pdbx_strand_id
1 'polypeptide(L)'
;MSSLAMSSFVEQQIVLHQFTAKHSVQARAMLGWSREELARQAGVTVDAIQQFESLGDVGDETRLALAFRLEAQGLVFFPGFAPGWGMSVRRFDTAPAEPAAHTIISRLMGSTAASIDSPTPQPNGV
;
A
#
# COMPACT_ATOMS: atom_id res chain seq x y z
N MET A 1 37.28 -7.10 7.47
CA MET A 1 35.83 -7.05 7.76
C MET A 1 35.33 -5.61 7.64
N SER A 2 35.27 -5.07 6.41
CA SER A 2 35.05 -3.62 6.21
C SER A 2 34.01 -3.26 5.12
N SER A 3 33.36 -4.25 4.51
CA SER A 3 32.47 -4.02 3.36
C SER A 3 31.05 -3.61 3.73
N LEU A 4 30.50 -4.15 4.83
CA LEU A 4 29.09 -3.95 5.21
C LEU A 4 28.83 -2.60 5.88
N ALA A 5 29.77 -2.12 6.70
CA ALA A 5 29.64 -0.83 7.40
C ALA A 5 29.78 0.37 6.44
N MET A 6 30.53 0.21 5.35
CA MET A 6 30.67 1.26 4.32
C MET A 6 29.44 1.35 3.44
N SER A 7 28.82 0.21 3.08
CA SER A 7 27.58 0.22 2.28
C SER A 7 26.41 0.86 3.04
N SER A 8 26.24 0.57 4.33
CA SER A 8 25.16 1.16 5.14
C SER A 8 25.26 2.68 5.28
N PHE A 9 26.48 3.21 5.44
CA PHE A 9 26.70 4.65 5.54
C PHE A 9 26.40 5.36 4.21
N VAL A 10 26.82 4.78 3.08
CA VAL A 10 26.54 5.31 1.74
C VAL A 10 25.04 5.28 1.44
N GLU A 11 24.34 4.21 1.79
CA GLU A 11 22.88 4.09 1.64
C GLU A 11 22.14 5.18 2.43
N GLN A 12 22.53 5.43 3.69
CA GLN A 12 21.94 6.49 4.52
C GLN A 12 22.20 7.88 3.94
N GLN A 13 23.44 8.15 3.51
CA GLN A 13 23.80 9.41 2.86
C GLN A 13 22.97 9.64 1.59
N ILE A 14 22.82 8.63 0.75
CA ILE A 14 21.99 8.70 -0.47
C ILE A 14 20.54 9.05 -0.10
N VAL A 15 19.96 8.38 0.89
CA VAL A 15 18.59 8.67 1.36
C VAL A 15 18.48 10.11 1.88
N LEU A 16 19.44 10.57 2.70
CA LEU A 16 19.43 11.94 3.25
C LEU A 16 19.54 13.02 2.16
N HIS A 17 20.20 12.76 1.05
CA HIS A 17 20.28 13.71 -0.06
C HIS A 17 19.06 13.65 -0.99
N GLN A 18 18.38 12.50 -1.08
CA GLN A 18 17.24 12.31 -1.98
C GLN A 18 15.88 12.59 -1.31
N PHE A 19 15.76 12.37 0.00
CA PHE A 19 14.51 12.54 0.74
C PHE A 19 14.33 13.96 1.29
N THR A 20 13.24 14.61 0.87
CA THR A 20 12.95 16.02 1.17
C THR A 20 11.62 16.18 1.91
N ALA A 21 11.40 17.33 2.53
CA ALA A 21 10.14 17.69 3.17
C ALA A 21 8.93 17.57 2.22
N LYS A 22 9.10 17.97 0.94
CA LYS A 22 8.07 17.84 -0.09
C LYS A 22 7.72 16.38 -0.34
N HIS A 23 8.72 15.50 -0.35
CA HIS A 23 8.48 14.05 -0.47
C HIS A 23 7.63 13.52 0.68
N SER A 24 7.90 13.91 1.94
CA SER A 24 7.07 13.49 3.08
C SER A 24 5.60 13.87 2.91
N VAL A 25 5.34 15.13 2.55
CA VAL A 25 3.98 15.64 2.36
C VAL A 25 3.26 14.88 1.23
N GLN A 26 3.92 14.72 0.09
CA GLN A 26 3.36 14.06 -1.08
C GLN A 26 3.14 12.56 -0.84
N ALA A 27 4.09 11.87 -0.21
CA ALA A 27 4.00 10.47 0.11
C ALA A 27 2.84 10.16 1.07
N ARG A 28 2.67 10.96 2.13
CA ARG A 28 1.48 10.84 3.00
C ARG A 28 0.19 11.01 2.22
N ALA A 29 0.12 12.02 1.35
CA ALA A 29 -1.08 12.25 0.55
C ALA A 29 -1.39 11.05 -0.36
N MET A 30 -0.36 10.42 -0.96
CA MET A 30 -0.50 9.20 -1.75
C MET A 30 -0.99 8.01 -0.93
N LEU A 31 -0.55 7.90 0.33
CA LEU A 31 -0.94 6.81 1.25
C LEU A 31 -2.25 7.08 2.01
N GLY A 32 -2.82 8.29 1.88
CA GLY A 32 -3.96 8.73 2.71
C GLY A 32 -3.61 8.86 4.19
N TRP A 33 -2.34 9.06 4.53
CA TRP A 33 -1.87 9.14 5.92
C TRP A 33 -1.92 10.57 6.47
N SER A 34 -2.41 10.70 7.70
CA SER A 34 -2.23 11.90 8.50
C SER A 34 -0.80 11.99 9.06
N ARG A 35 -0.43 13.12 9.68
CA ARG A 35 0.88 13.26 10.33
C ARG A 35 1.01 12.33 11.53
N GLU A 36 -0.08 12.15 12.27
CA GLU A 36 -0.18 11.26 13.42
C GLU A 36 0.04 9.80 13.00
N GLU A 37 -0.54 9.40 11.87
CA GLU A 37 -0.32 8.05 11.34
C GLU A 37 1.13 7.84 10.89
N LEU A 38 1.73 8.80 10.18
CA LEU A 38 3.15 8.71 9.82
C LEU A 38 4.06 8.69 11.06
N ALA A 39 3.78 9.51 12.07
CA ALA A 39 4.51 9.53 13.34
C ALA A 39 4.49 8.16 14.01
N ARG A 40 3.29 7.57 14.12
CA ARG A 40 3.08 6.24 14.70
C ARG A 40 3.81 5.15 13.90
N GLN A 41 3.77 5.21 12.58
CA GLN A 41 4.41 4.22 11.70
C GLN A 41 5.95 4.34 11.72
N ALA A 42 6.49 5.56 11.78
CA ALA A 42 7.93 5.82 11.76
C ALA A 42 8.58 5.84 13.15
N GLY A 43 7.79 5.82 14.24
CA GLY A 43 8.30 5.85 15.61
C GLY A 43 8.89 7.21 16.01
N VAL A 44 8.36 8.30 15.45
CA VAL A 44 8.80 9.68 15.73
C VAL A 44 7.66 10.51 16.30
N THR A 45 7.93 11.71 16.81
CA THR A 45 6.87 12.61 17.28
C THR A 45 6.17 13.31 16.12
N VAL A 46 4.89 13.67 16.32
CA VAL A 46 4.12 14.46 15.34
C VAL A 46 4.77 15.82 15.10
N ASP A 47 5.29 16.44 16.17
CA ASP A 47 5.99 17.73 16.10
C ASP A 47 7.25 17.65 15.22
N ALA A 48 8.02 16.56 15.29
CA ALA A 48 9.18 16.36 14.44
C ALA A 48 8.79 16.28 12.95
N ILE A 49 7.66 15.63 12.63
CA ILE A 49 7.14 15.61 11.25
C ILE A 49 6.66 16.99 10.83
N GLN A 50 5.93 17.69 11.70
CA GLN A 50 5.46 19.04 11.38
C GLN A 50 6.64 20.00 11.14
N GLN A 51 7.68 19.93 11.96
CA GLN A 51 8.90 20.71 11.81
C GLN A 51 9.61 20.38 10.49
N PHE A 52 9.83 19.09 10.21
CA PHE A 52 10.44 18.65 8.96
C PHE A 52 9.66 19.12 7.72
N GLU A 53 8.34 18.92 7.71
CA GLU A 53 7.48 19.31 6.58
C GLU A 53 7.38 20.83 6.41
N SER A 54 7.60 21.60 7.47
CA SER A 54 7.64 23.06 7.45
C SER A 54 9.03 23.62 7.09
N LEU A 55 9.93 22.78 6.58
CA LEU A 55 11.33 23.12 6.26
C LEU A 55 12.17 23.52 7.48
N GLY A 56 11.74 23.15 8.69
CA GLY A 56 12.54 23.25 9.89
C GLY A 56 13.63 22.18 9.93
N ASP A 57 14.70 22.47 10.64
CA ASP A 57 15.80 21.53 10.85
C ASP A 57 15.36 20.40 11.79
N VAL A 58 15.68 19.16 11.43
CA VAL A 58 15.41 17.96 12.23
C VAL A 58 16.60 17.02 12.10
N GLY A 59 16.87 16.23 13.13
CA GLY A 59 17.97 15.28 13.12
C GLY A 59 17.87 14.28 11.96
N ASP A 60 19.04 13.89 11.42
CA ASP A 60 19.13 12.93 10.31
C ASP A 60 18.44 11.59 10.64
N GLU A 61 18.42 11.18 11.91
CA GLU A 61 17.72 10.00 12.39
C GLU A 61 16.21 10.07 12.11
N THR A 62 15.60 11.24 12.32
CA THR A 62 14.18 11.47 12.01
C THR A 62 13.96 11.36 10.51
N ARG A 63 14.83 12.00 9.70
CA ARG A 63 14.72 11.99 8.25
C ARG A 63 14.84 10.58 7.67
N LEU A 64 15.81 9.80 8.16
CA LEU A 64 16.01 8.40 7.80
C LEU A 64 14.80 7.54 8.20
N ALA A 65 14.29 7.71 9.42
CA ALA A 65 13.11 6.96 9.88
C ALA A 65 11.89 7.21 8.99
N LEU A 66 11.64 8.47 8.61
CA LEU A 66 10.56 8.82 7.69
C LEU A 66 10.78 8.22 6.30
N ALA A 67 11.98 8.37 5.73
CA ALA A 67 12.30 7.87 4.40
C ALA A 67 12.12 6.35 4.32
N PHE A 68 12.75 5.59 5.22
CA PHE A 68 12.67 4.13 5.21
C PHE A 68 11.25 3.62 5.47
N ARG A 69 10.47 4.29 6.34
CA ARG A 69 9.08 3.90 6.59
C ARG A 69 8.21 4.04 5.35
N LEU A 70 8.42 5.10 4.57
CA LEU A 70 7.69 5.34 3.34
C LEU A 70 8.18 4.42 2.20
N GLU A 71 9.49 4.18 2.10
CA GLU A 71 10.07 3.19 1.16
C GLU A 71 9.55 1.78 1.43
N ALA A 72 9.34 1.41 2.69
CA ALA A 72 8.71 0.14 3.08
C ALA A 72 7.24 0.03 2.66
N GLN A 73 6.59 1.12 2.20
CA GLN A 73 5.29 1.06 1.52
C GLN A 73 5.42 0.87 0.00
N GLY A 74 6.64 0.78 -0.53
CA GLY A 74 6.93 0.67 -1.95
C GLY A 74 7.07 2.02 -2.66
N LEU A 75 7.23 3.11 -1.91
CA LEU A 75 7.54 4.42 -2.50
C LEU A 75 9.03 4.54 -2.81
N VAL A 76 9.34 5.32 -3.85
CA VAL A 76 10.71 5.66 -4.24
C VAL A 76 10.85 7.17 -4.39
N PHE A 77 12.02 7.69 -4.01
CA PHE A 77 12.30 9.12 -3.96
C PHE A 77 13.45 9.49 -4.89
N PHE A 78 13.19 10.38 -5.85
CA PHE A 78 14.21 10.93 -6.75
C PHE A 78 14.29 12.45 -6.56
N PRO A 79 15.50 13.04 -6.43
CA PRO A 79 15.65 14.48 -6.33
C PRO A 79 14.96 15.22 -7.48
N GLY A 80 14.11 16.19 -7.14
CA GLY A 80 13.42 17.04 -8.11
C GLY A 80 12.13 16.47 -8.70
N PHE A 81 11.72 15.26 -8.31
CA PHE A 81 10.47 14.63 -8.76
C PHE A 81 9.53 14.40 -7.58
N ALA A 82 8.22 14.25 -7.83
CA ALA A 82 7.31 13.76 -6.79
C ALA A 82 7.63 12.28 -6.47
N PRO A 83 7.27 11.78 -5.27
CA PRO A 83 7.43 10.36 -4.95
C PRO A 83 6.71 9.48 -5.98
N GLY A 84 7.38 8.40 -6.39
CA GLY A 84 6.84 7.40 -7.30
C GLY A 84 6.51 6.10 -6.57
N TRP A 85 5.63 5.29 -7.15
CA TRP A 85 5.54 3.88 -6.77
C TRP A 85 6.68 3.13 -7.44
N GLY A 86 7.50 2.44 -6.65
CA GLY A 86 8.51 1.52 -7.18
C GLY A 86 7.83 0.45 -8.05
N MET A 87 8.54 -0.07 -9.04
CA MET A 87 8.04 -1.21 -9.82
C MET A 87 7.75 -2.35 -8.84
N SER A 88 6.52 -2.87 -8.86
CA SER A 88 6.00 -3.86 -7.91
C SER A 88 7.00 -5.00 -7.67
N VAL A 89 7.80 -4.91 -6.61
CA VAL A 89 8.30 -6.11 -5.95
C VAL A 89 7.08 -6.61 -5.19
N ARG A 90 6.34 -7.51 -5.84
CA ARG A 90 5.29 -8.31 -5.25
C ARG A 90 5.83 -9.00 -3.99
N ARG A 91 5.74 -8.33 -2.84
CA ARG A 91 5.81 -8.87 -1.49
C ARG A 91 5.04 -7.97 -0.53
N PHE A 92 3.72 -7.95 -0.71
CA PHE A 92 2.84 -7.90 0.46
C PHE A 92 2.62 -9.35 0.87
N ASP A 93 3.55 -9.90 1.66
CA ASP A 93 3.20 -10.99 2.58
C ASP A 93 2.49 -10.31 3.78
N THR A 94 1.30 -9.79 3.51
CA THR A 94 0.29 -9.65 4.54
C THR A 94 -0.39 -11.01 4.57
N ALA A 95 -0.37 -11.66 5.74
CA ALA A 95 -0.85 -13.01 5.98
C ALA A 95 -2.07 -13.39 5.13
N PRO A 96 -2.21 -14.67 4.70
CA PRO A 96 -3.40 -15.09 3.99
C PRO A 96 -4.61 -14.86 4.90
N ALA A 97 -5.38 -13.81 4.62
CA ALA A 97 -6.78 -13.80 4.98
C ALA A 97 -7.34 -15.04 4.32
N GLU A 98 -7.84 -15.96 5.15
CA GLU A 98 -8.41 -17.23 4.73
C GLU A 98 -9.17 -17.07 3.41
N PRO A 99 -8.94 -17.95 2.41
CA PRO A 99 -9.77 -17.94 1.23
C PRO A 99 -11.19 -18.31 1.69
N ALA A 100 -12.03 -17.29 1.85
CA ALA A 100 -13.47 -17.47 1.90
C ALA A 100 -13.81 -18.29 0.66
N ALA A 101 -14.19 -19.55 0.90
CA ALA A 101 -14.56 -20.50 -0.11
C ALA A 101 -15.79 -20.00 -0.86
N HIS A 102 -15.59 -19.11 -1.83
CA HIS A 102 -16.58 -18.84 -2.85
C HIS A 102 -16.47 -19.96 -3.87
N THR A 103 -17.17 -21.03 -3.54
CA THR A 103 -17.47 -22.17 -4.39
C THR A 103 -18.13 -21.70 -5.68
N ILE A 104 -17.31 -21.42 -6.69
CA ILE A 104 -17.74 -21.20 -8.08
C ILE A 104 -18.50 -22.43 -8.63
N ILE A 105 -18.48 -23.57 -7.92
CA ILE A 105 -19.08 -24.84 -8.35
C ILE A 105 -20.45 -25.14 -7.69
N SER A 106 -20.95 -24.33 -6.74
CA SER A 106 -22.24 -24.64 -6.07
C SER A 106 -23.50 -24.09 -6.76
N ARG A 107 -23.41 -23.55 -7.98
CA ARG A 107 -24.58 -23.05 -8.74
C ARG A 107 -25.08 -23.97 -9.86
N LEU A 108 -24.52 -25.16 -10.04
CA LEU A 108 -24.89 -26.06 -11.16
C LEU A 108 -25.64 -27.34 -10.75
N MET A 109 -26.01 -27.54 -9.49
CA MET A 109 -26.59 -28.82 -9.05
C MET A 109 -27.83 -28.67 -8.16
N GLY A 110 -28.81 -27.88 -8.60
CA GLY A 110 -30.07 -27.80 -7.87
C GLY A 110 -31.18 -27.09 -8.62
N SER A 111 -31.87 -27.80 -9.51
CA SER A 111 -33.29 -27.60 -9.88
C SER A 111 -33.68 -28.51 -11.05
N THR A 112 -33.87 -29.80 -10.78
CA THR A 112 -34.70 -30.68 -11.63
C THR A 112 -35.79 -31.28 -10.76
N ALA A 113 -36.82 -30.49 -10.49
CA ALA A 113 -38.06 -30.96 -9.91
C ALA A 113 -39.21 -30.06 -10.38
N ALA A 114 -39.72 -30.35 -11.57
CA ALA A 114 -41.09 -30.05 -11.94
C ALA A 114 -41.52 -31.00 -13.04
N SER A 115 -42.38 -31.95 -12.66
CA SER A 115 -43.03 -32.92 -13.52
C SER A 115 -43.64 -32.27 -14.76
N ILE A 116 -43.27 -32.80 -15.92
CA ILE A 116 -44.06 -32.69 -17.13
C ILE A 116 -45.32 -33.52 -16.93
N ASP A 117 -46.43 -32.86 -16.66
CA ASP A 117 -47.76 -33.39 -16.95
C ASP A 117 -48.33 -32.59 -18.12
N SER A 118 -48.80 -33.31 -19.13
CA SER A 118 -49.59 -32.80 -20.25
C SER A 118 -50.82 -33.70 -20.30
N PRO A 119 -52.05 -33.16 -20.43
CA PRO A 119 -52.57 -32.88 -21.78
C PRO A 119 -53.59 -31.71 -21.91
N THR A 120 -53.64 -31.10 -23.12
CA THR A 120 -54.73 -30.45 -23.91
C THR A 120 -56.02 -29.92 -23.24
N PRO A 121 -56.62 -28.78 -23.68
CA PRO A 121 -57.24 -28.69 -25.03
C PRO A 121 -57.25 -27.32 -25.77
N GLN A 122 -57.53 -27.43 -27.07
CA GLN A 122 -58.01 -26.40 -28.03
C GLN A 122 -59.20 -25.58 -27.47
N PRO A 123 -59.43 -24.32 -27.92
CA PRO A 123 -60.29 -24.12 -29.11
C PRO A 123 -59.97 -22.90 -30.01
N ASN A 124 -60.64 -22.90 -31.16
CA ASN A 124 -60.61 -22.01 -32.32
C ASN A 124 -60.88 -20.51 -32.08
N GLY A 125 -60.37 -19.71 -33.03
CA GLY A 125 -60.84 -18.38 -33.45
C GLY A 125 -59.68 -17.66 -34.15
N VAL A 126 -59.67 -17.34 -35.45
CA VAL A 126 -60.72 -17.09 -36.46
C VAL A 126 -60.19 -17.42 -37.85
#